data_AF-A0A5B7AS22-F1
#
_entry.id   AF-A0A5B7AS22-F1
#
_cell.length_a   1.000
_cell.length_b   1.000
_cell.length_c   1.000
_cell.angle_alpha   90.00
_cell.angle_beta   90.00
_cell.angle_gamma   90.00
#
_symmetry.space_group_name_H-M   'P 1'
#
loop_
_entity.id
_entity.type
_entity.pdbx_description
1 polymer ?
#
loop_
_entity_poly.entity_id
_entity_poly.type
_entity_poly.pdbx_seq_one_letter_code
_entity_poly.pdbx_strand_id
1 'polypeptide(L)'
;MRCLGFFTIYSLLGLLVVGGASAEQCGRQAGGALCPGGACCSQFGWCGTTSDYCGAGCQSQCSGTPTPGPTPGGDITNLITRSMFDDMLKHRNDGACPARNFYTYDGFIAAARSFAGFATTGDNTARKREIAAFLAQTSHETTGGWASAPDGPYAWGYCYLKEQGNPGDYCVPSGQWPCAPGKKYYGRGPIQISYNYNYGPAGRAIGVDLLKNPDLVATDPAVSFKTAIWFWMTPQSPKPSCHDVITGRWTPSAADRAAGRVSGYGAITNIINGGLECGRGSDARVQDRIGFYKRYCGIIGVSTGDNLDCANQKSFGSGLLVDTM
;
A
#
# COMPACT_ATOMS: atom_id res chain seq x y z
N MET A 1 -15.43 -8.98 76.44
CA MET A 1 -13.97 -8.77 76.43
C MET A 1 -13.61 -7.98 75.18
N ARG A 2 -12.88 -6.88 75.35
CA ARG A 2 -12.37 -6.01 74.28
C ARG A 2 -11.10 -6.62 73.67
N CYS A 3 -10.89 -6.47 72.35
CA CYS A 3 -9.60 -6.38 71.66
C CYS A 3 -9.88 -5.88 70.23
N LEU A 4 -9.62 -4.60 69.90
CA LEU A 4 -8.44 -4.12 69.15
C LEU A 4 -8.11 -5.02 67.94
N GLY A 5 -8.18 -4.60 66.67
CA GLY A 5 -8.07 -3.29 66.05
C GLY A 5 -6.81 -3.27 65.17
N PHE A 6 -6.95 -3.56 63.87
CA PHE A 6 -5.95 -3.22 62.84
C PHE A 6 -6.67 -3.00 61.49
N PHE A 7 -6.88 -1.74 61.13
CA PHE A 7 -7.23 -1.32 59.78
C PHE A 7 -5.92 -1.08 59.01
N THR A 8 -5.62 -1.92 58.04
CA THR A 8 -4.51 -1.68 57.09
C THR A 8 -5.06 -0.86 55.93
N ILE A 9 -4.76 0.44 55.90
CA ILE A 9 -5.10 1.32 54.77
C ILE A 9 -4.08 1.06 53.66
N TYR A 10 -4.51 0.41 52.58
CA TYR A 10 -3.76 0.39 51.32
C TYR A 10 -4.03 1.70 50.57
N SER A 11 -3.07 2.62 50.60
CA SER A 11 -3.07 3.79 49.70
C SER A 11 -2.88 3.31 48.26
N LEU A 12 -3.95 3.35 47.45
CA LEU A 12 -3.85 3.28 45.99
C LEU A 12 -3.24 4.58 45.47
N LEU A 13 -1.92 4.59 45.26
CA LEU A 13 -1.26 5.58 44.40
C LEU A 13 -1.44 5.10 42.95
N GLY A 14 -2.49 5.57 42.28
CA GLY A 14 -2.66 5.35 40.85
C GLY A 14 -1.61 6.12 40.06
N LEU A 15 -0.61 5.42 39.53
CA LEU A 15 0.32 5.99 38.55
C LEU A 15 -0.47 6.31 37.26
N LEU A 16 -0.67 7.60 37.01
CA LEU A 16 -0.97 8.12 35.68
C LEU A 16 0.27 7.94 34.80
N VAL A 17 0.29 6.90 33.97
CA VAL A 17 1.26 6.79 32.87
C VAL A 17 0.79 7.74 31.77
N VAL A 18 1.26 8.98 31.83
CA VAL A 18 1.22 9.88 30.67
C VAL A 18 2.18 9.31 29.65
N GLY A 19 1.65 8.87 28.50
CA GLY A 19 2.45 8.54 27.32
C GLY A 19 3.18 9.80 26.85
N GLY A 20 4.38 10.04 27.37
CA GLY A 20 5.26 11.07 26.88
C GLY A 20 5.70 10.69 25.48
N ALA A 21 5.23 11.44 24.47
CA ALA A 21 6.00 11.58 23.25
C ALA A 21 7.37 12.13 23.68
N SER A 22 8.43 11.32 23.57
CA SER A 22 9.78 11.81 23.78
C SER A 22 10.03 12.91 22.76
N ALA A 23 9.92 14.16 23.19
CA ALA A 23 10.36 15.28 22.37
C ALA A 23 11.86 15.08 22.12
N GLU A 24 12.32 15.27 20.90
CA GLU A 24 13.75 15.14 20.59
C GLU A 24 14.47 16.41 21.06
N GLN A 25 15.63 16.23 21.71
CA GLN A 25 16.45 17.34 22.20
C GLN A 25 17.36 17.91 21.12
N CYS A 26 17.62 19.21 21.18
CA CYS A 26 18.40 19.96 20.19
C CYS A 26 19.13 21.15 20.82
N GLY A 27 19.94 21.84 20.02
CA GLY A 27 20.57 23.10 20.42
C GLY A 27 21.66 22.91 21.47
N ARG A 28 21.96 23.95 22.25
CA ARG A 28 23.05 23.95 23.24
C ARG A 28 22.90 22.88 24.32
N GLN A 29 21.67 22.45 24.60
CA GLN A 29 21.35 21.38 25.56
C GLN A 29 21.73 20.00 25.02
N ALA A 30 21.88 19.87 23.70
CA ALA A 30 22.22 18.62 23.01
C ALA A 30 23.48 18.77 22.14
N GLY A 31 24.48 19.55 22.60
CA GLY A 31 25.77 19.67 21.92
C GLY A 31 25.71 20.31 20.53
N GLY A 32 24.69 21.13 20.26
CA GLY A 32 24.48 21.76 18.95
C GLY A 32 23.69 20.89 17.96
N ALA A 33 23.07 19.79 18.41
CA ALA A 33 22.25 18.95 17.55
C ALA A 33 21.11 19.73 16.88
N LEU A 34 20.91 19.48 15.58
CA LEU A 34 19.77 20.00 14.81
C LEU A 34 18.57 19.07 14.97
N CYS A 35 17.37 19.63 14.85
CA CYS A 35 16.15 18.83 14.85
C CYS A 35 15.97 18.08 13.52
N PRO A 36 15.56 16.82 13.55
CA PRO A 36 15.23 16.09 12.33
C PRO A 36 14.00 16.71 11.65
N GLY A 37 13.88 16.49 10.34
CA GLY A 37 12.77 17.01 9.53
C GLY A 37 12.72 18.54 9.40
N GLY A 38 13.81 19.25 9.75
CA GLY A 38 13.87 20.71 9.64
C GLY A 38 13.04 21.46 10.68
N ALA A 39 12.58 20.80 11.75
CA ALA A 39 11.80 21.43 12.81
C ALA A 39 12.61 22.48 13.59
N CYS A 40 11.97 23.49 14.15
CA CYS A 40 12.67 24.52 14.92
C CYS A 40 13.18 23.95 16.24
N CYS A 41 14.38 24.38 16.65
CA CYS A 41 14.90 24.11 17.97
C CYS A 41 14.54 25.26 18.91
N SER A 42 13.65 25.00 19.88
CA SER A 42 13.21 26.00 20.86
C SER A 42 14.35 26.51 21.74
N GLN A 43 14.14 27.64 22.43
CA GLN A 43 15.07 28.18 23.43
C GLN A 43 15.44 27.19 24.55
N PHE A 44 14.59 26.19 24.77
CA PHE A 44 14.74 25.15 25.80
C PHE A 44 15.40 23.86 25.29
N GLY A 45 15.72 23.78 24.00
CA GLY A 45 16.44 22.64 23.43
C GLY A 45 15.53 21.48 23.07
N TRP A 46 14.33 21.77 22.59
CA TRP A 46 13.37 20.77 22.09
C TRP A 46 12.93 21.08 20.67
N CYS A 47 12.65 20.04 19.91
CA CYS A 47 12.21 20.11 18.52
C CYS A 47 10.69 20.28 18.38
N GLY A 48 10.27 21.20 17.51
CA GLY A 48 8.85 21.41 17.20
C GLY A 48 8.62 22.44 16.10
N THR A 49 7.36 22.62 15.69
CA THR A 49 7.00 23.42 14.51
C THR A 49 6.08 24.61 14.80
N THR A 50 5.65 24.80 16.06
CA THR A 50 4.80 25.93 16.45
C THR A 50 5.65 27.17 16.75
N SER A 51 4.98 28.32 16.93
CA SER A 51 5.62 29.59 17.33
C SER A 51 6.44 29.47 18.62
N ASP A 52 6.11 28.55 19.51
CA ASP A 52 6.85 28.34 20.77
C ASP A 52 8.25 27.76 20.54
N TYR A 53 8.43 27.09 19.40
CA TYR A 53 9.70 26.50 18.98
C TYR A 53 10.44 27.38 17.96
N CYS A 54 9.71 28.02 17.05
CA CYS A 54 10.26 28.82 15.96
C CYS A 54 10.37 30.32 16.26
N GLY A 55 9.75 30.79 17.35
CA GLY A 55 9.66 32.20 17.70
C GLY A 55 10.89 32.75 18.41
N ALA A 56 10.68 33.77 19.25
CA ALA A 56 11.75 34.44 19.99
C ALA A 56 12.54 33.44 20.85
N GLY A 57 13.87 33.46 20.72
CA GLY A 57 14.77 32.57 21.45
C GLY A 57 15.03 31.21 20.78
N CYS A 58 14.46 30.94 19.61
CA CYS A 58 14.83 29.76 18.82
C CYS A 58 16.35 29.69 18.57
N GLN A 59 16.91 28.50 18.73
CA GLN A 59 18.36 28.26 18.69
C GLN A 59 18.87 27.86 17.29
N SER A 60 18.07 27.11 16.52
CA SER A 60 18.45 26.65 15.17
C SER A 60 17.20 26.30 14.35
N GLN A 61 17.30 26.37 13.02
CA GLN A 61 16.19 26.09 12.08
C GLN A 61 14.97 27.02 12.26
N CYS A 62 15.19 28.23 12.79
CA CYS A 62 14.15 29.19 13.22
C CYS A 62 13.40 29.87 12.08
N SER A 63 14.09 30.06 10.96
CA SER A 63 13.54 30.58 9.70
C SER A 63 13.22 29.46 8.72
N GLY A 64 13.31 28.20 9.16
CA GLY A 64 12.95 27.05 8.35
C GLY A 64 11.45 27.04 8.12
N THR A 65 10.99 27.59 6.99
CA THR A 65 9.92 26.91 6.25
C THR A 65 10.32 25.43 6.24
N PRO A 66 9.48 24.49 6.70
CA PRO A 66 9.86 23.10 6.81
C PRO A 66 10.46 22.68 5.48
N THR A 67 11.78 22.45 5.42
CA THR A 67 12.39 21.77 4.30
C THR A 67 11.75 20.39 4.38
N PRO A 68 10.91 19.98 3.41
CA PRO A 68 10.32 18.67 3.48
C PRO A 68 11.48 17.69 3.51
N GLY A 69 11.65 16.99 4.63
CA GLY A 69 12.26 15.67 4.59
C GLY A 69 11.57 14.88 3.47
N PRO A 70 12.27 13.93 2.83
CA PRO A 70 11.90 13.33 1.55
C PRO A 70 10.40 13.15 1.48
N THR A 71 9.72 13.93 0.63
CA THR A 71 8.27 14.14 0.68
C THR A 71 7.57 12.79 0.84
N PRO A 72 7.01 12.46 2.02
CA PRO A 72 6.12 11.33 2.14
C PRO A 72 5.01 11.56 1.11
N GLY A 73 4.67 10.54 0.32
CA GLY A 73 3.60 10.60 -0.69
C GLY A 73 2.45 11.45 -0.17
N GLY A 74 2.10 12.50 -0.90
CA GLY A 74 1.19 13.54 -0.43
C GLY A 74 -0.12 12.96 0.11
N ASP A 75 -0.73 13.66 1.06
CA ASP A 75 -1.88 13.13 1.77
C ASP A 75 -3.08 12.93 0.84
N ILE A 76 -3.55 11.69 0.71
CA ILE A 76 -4.67 11.32 -0.18
C ILE A 76 -6.02 11.27 0.54
N THR A 77 -6.06 11.61 1.84
CA THR A 77 -7.25 11.48 2.70
C THR A 77 -8.43 12.32 2.25
N ASN A 78 -8.18 13.40 1.51
CA ASN A 78 -9.20 14.24 0.87
C ASN A 78 -9.74 13.64 -0.45
N LEU A 79 -9.01 12.72 -1.09
CA LEU A 79 -9.41 12.03 -2.31
C LEU A 79 -10.16 10.73 -2.02
N ILE A 80 -9.77 10.04 -0.95
CA ILE A 80 -10.41 8.83 -0.43
C ILE A 80 -10.58 8.96 1.07
N THR A 81 -11.79 9.32 1.49
CA THR A 81 -12.14 9.35 2.92
C THR A 81 -12.23 7.93 3.46
N ARG A 82 -12.19 7.79 4.79
CA ARG A 82 -12.42 6.50 5.46
C ARG A 82 -13.76 5.88 5.03
N SER A 83 -14.82 6.67 4.98
CA SER A 83 -16.15 6.18 4.58
C SER A 83 -16.18 5.66 3.14
N MET A 84 -15.45 6.30 2.22
CA MET A 84 -15.35 5.83 0.84
C MET A 84 -14.54 4.53 0.75
N PHE A 85 -13.43 4.43 1.48
CA PHE A 85 -12.65 3.19 1.58
C PHE A 85 -13.49 2.04 2.15
N ASP A 86 -14.26 2.33 3.21
CA ASP A 86 -15.15 1.36 3.84
C ASP A 86 -16.30 0.95 2.92
N ASP A 87 -16.86 1.86 2.12
CA ASP A 87 -17.89 1.52 1.13
C ASP A 87 -17.33 0.73 -0.06
N MET A 88 -16.12 1.07 -0.54
CA MET A 88 -15.45 0.27 -1.57
C MET A 88 -15.21 -1.16 -1.06
N LEU A 89 -14.68 -1.31 0.14
CA LEU A 89 -14.32 -2.61 0.71
C LEU A 89 -15.34 -3.09 1.76
N LYS A 90 -16.62 -2.99 1.42
CA LYS A 90 -17.78 -3.12 2.32
C LYS A 90 -17.79 -4.41 3.13
N HIS A 91 -17.54 -5.55 2.49
CA HIS A 91 -17.64 -6.88 3.11
C HIS A 91 -16.31 -7.49 3.53
N ARG A 92 -15.19 -6.75 3.48
CA ARG A 92 -13.86 -7.29 3.83
C ARG A 92 -13.76 -7.81 5.28
N ASN A 93 -14.61 -7.30 6.17
CA ASN A 93 -14.65 -7.67 7.59
C ASN A 93 -15.80 -8.65 7.91
N ASP A 94 -16.48 -9.17 6.89
CA ASP A 94 -17.52 -10.18 7.07
C ASP A 94 -16.96 -11.43 7.78
N GLY A 95 -17.82 -12.12 8.54
CA GLY A 95 -17.45 -13.31 9.29
C GLY A 95 -16.89 -14.43 8.42
N ALA A 96 -17.29 -14.50 7.14
CA ALA A 96 -16.82 -15.48 6.16
C ALA A 96 -15.46 -15.13 5.55
N CYS A 97 -14.96 -13.89 5.70
CA CYS A 97 -13.69 -13.49 5.13
C CYS A 97 -12.51 -13.85 6.04
N PRO A 98 -11.55 -14.69 5.57
CA PRO A 98 -10.39 -15.06 6.39
C PRO A 98 -9.50 -13.88 6.77
N ALA A 99 -9.51 -12.80 5.99
CA ALA A 99 -8.74 -11.57 6.25
C ALA A 99 -9.49 -10.54 7.12
N ARG A 100 -10.65 -10.89 7.70
CA ARG A 100 -11.47 -9.96 8.48
C ARG A 100 -10.64 -9.21 9.54
N ASN A 101 -10.86 -7.90 9.65
CA ASN A 101 -10.18 -6.96 10.53
C ASN A 101 -8.69 -6.71 10.23
N PHE A 102 -8.12 -7.29 9.17
CA PHE A 102 -6.71 -7.06 8.81
C PHE A 102 -6.51 -5.75 8.04
N TYR A 103 -7.29 -5.54 6.97
CA TYR A 103 -7.11 -4.39 6.08
C TYR A 103 -7.80 -3.13 6.63
N THR A 104 -7.00 -2.23 7.20
CA THR A 104 -7.46 -0.98 7.79
C THR A 104 -7.19 0.21 6.88
N TYR A 105 -8.06 1.23 6.95
CA TYR A 105 -7.83 2.50 6.27
C TYR A 105 -6.52 3.16 6.71
N ASP A 106 -6.20 3.12 8.00
CA ASP A 106 -4.97 3.69 8.53
C ASP A 106 -3.73 2.97 8.00
N GLY A 107 -3.79 1.65 7.84
CA GLY A 107 -2.74 0.87 7.17
C GLY A 107 -2.55 1.26 5.70
N PHE A 108 -3.66 1.47 4.97
CA PHE A 108 -3.61 1.94 3.59
C PHE A 108 -3.00 3.34 3.47
N ILE A 109 -3.44 4.30 4.30
CA ILE A 109 -2.90 5.68 4.28
C ILE A 109 -1.43 5.71 4.71
N ALA A 110 -1.04 4.96 5.74
CA ALA A 110 0.35 4.86 6.18
C ALA A 110 1.25 4.28 5.07
N ALA A 111 0.76 3.29 4.33
CA ALA A 111 1.47 2.76 3.18
C ALA A 111 1.56 3.77 2.04
N ALA A 112 0.45 4.42 1.66
CA ALA A 112 0.41 5.43 0.59
C ALA A 112 1.42 6.57 0.81
N ARG A 113 1.53 7.07 2.06
CA ARG A 113 2.51 8.08 2.46
C ARG A 113 3.96 7.65 2.26
N SER A 114 4.24 6.36 2.11
CA SER A 114 5.59 5.86 1.87
C SER A 114 6.00 5.87 0.38
N PHE A 115 5.08 6.19 -0.53
CA PHE A 115 5.34 6.19 -1.98
C PHE A 115 4.99 7.53 -2.61
N ALA A 116 6.00 8.36 -2.82
CA ALA A 116 5.84 9.59 -3.59
C ALA A 116 5.26 9.29 -4.99
N GLY A 117 4.25 10.05 -5.39
CA GLY A 117 3.59 9.91 -6.69
C GLY A 117 2.29 9.10 -6.62
N PHE A 118 2.18 8.09 -5.75
CA PHE A 118 0.97 7.26 -5.66
C PHE A 118 -0.25 8.12 -5.31
N ALA A 119 -1.18 8.25 -6.25
CA ALA A 119 -2.37 9.10 -6.16
C ALA A 119 -2.08 10.58 -5.83
N THR A 120 -0.87 11.06 -6.14
CA THR A 120 -0.49 12.48 -6.05
C THR A 120 0.03 13.05 -7.36
N THR A 121 0.04 12.24 -8.42
CA THR A 121 0.46 12.63 -9.77
C THR A 121 -0.74 13.02 -10.63
N GLY A 122 -0.60 14.08 -11.43
CA GLY A 122 -1.66 14.57 -12.31
C GLY A 122 -2.74 15.40 -11.60
N ASP A 123 -3.87 15.61 -12.28
CA ASP A 123 -5.03 16.31 -11.73
C ASP A 123 -5.85 15.43 -10.76
N ASN A 124 -6.86 16.02 -10.10
CA ASN A 124 -7.70 15.28 -9.15
C ASN A 124 -8.42 14.09 -9.79
N THR A 125 -8.76 14.16 -11.07
CA THR A 125 -9.40 13.06 -11.80
C THR A 125 -8.44 11.89 -11.95
N ALA A 126 -7.20 12.14 -12.38
CA ALA A 126 -6.16 11.12 -12.52
C ALA A 126 -5.83 10.46 -11.17
N ARG A 127 -5.69 11.26 -10.10
CA ARG A 127 -5.38 10.75 -8.75
C ARG A 127 -6.49 9.85 -8.21
N LYS A 128 -7.76 10.27 -8.33
CA LYS A 128 -8.92 9.46 -7.93
C LYS A 128 -9.04 8.19 -8.78
N ARG A 129 -8.77 8.29 -10.08
CA ARG A 129 -8.79 7.15 -11.00
C ARG A 129 -7.70 6.14 -10.65
N GLU A 130 -6.52 6.60 -10.26
CA GLU A 130 -5.44 5.75 -9.76
C GLU A 130 -5.85 4.99 -8.49
N ILE A 131 -6.44 5.67 -7.50
CA ILE A 131 -6.96 5.02 -6.29
C ILE A 131 -7.98 3.93 -6.64
N ALA A 132 -8.96 4.26 -7.50
CA ALA A 132 -9.97 3.31 -7.94
C ALA A 132 -9.37 2.11 -8.67
N ALA A 133 -8.41 2.33 -9.57
CA ALA A 133 -7.74 1.28 -10.33
C ALA A 133 -6.91 0.36 -9.43
N PHE A 134 -6.12 0.93 -8.52
CA PHE A 134 -5.31 0.18 -7.56
C PHE A 134 -6.20 -0.69 -6.66
N LEU A 135 -7.22 -0.10 -6.04
CA LEU A 135 -8.13 -0.82 -5.17
C LEU A 135 -8.89 -1.90 -5.93
N ALA A 136 -9.27 -1.67 -7.19
CA ALA A 136 -10.00 -2.63 -7.99
C ALA A 136 -9.17 -3.85 -8.37
N GLN A 137 -7.93 -3.64 -8.83
CA GLN A 137 -7.03 -4.74 -9.14
C GLN A 137 -6.75 -5.59 -7.90
N THR A 138 -6.42 -4.93 -6.79
CA THR A 138 -6.15 -5.64 -5.53
C THR A 138 -7.40 -6.28 -4.93
N SER A 139 -8.60 -5.75 -5.19
CA SER A 139 -9.86 -6.38 -4.81
C SER A 139 -10.09 -7.68 -5.57
N HIS A 140 -9.78 -7.73 -6.87
CA HIS A 140 -9.84 -8.96 -7.65
C HIS A 140 -8.90 -10.03 -7.08
N GLU A 141 -7.63 -9.69 -6.81
CA GLU A 141 -6.64 -10.62 -6.25
C GLU A 141 -7.07 -11.22 -4.90
N THR A 142 -7.98 -10.55 -4.18
CA THR A 142 -8.40 -10.92 -2.83
C THR A 142 -9.90 -11.12 -2.70
N THR A 143 -10.59 -11.32 -3.84
CA THR A 143 -12.06 -11.34 -3.88
C THR A 143 -12.62 -12.57 -3.16
N GLY A 144 -13.64 -12.34 -2.34
CA GLY A 144 -14.54 -13.38 -1.82
C GLY A 144 -15.91 -13.32 -2.48
N GLY A 145 -16.08 -12.57 -3.57
CA GLY A 145 -17.36 -12.33 -4.21
C GLY A 145 -17.86 -13.52 -5.01
N TRP A 146 -19.18 -13.65 -5.08
CA TRP A 146 -19.89 -14.57 -5.97
C TRP A 146 -21.07 -13.84 -6.63
N ALA A 147 -21.65 -14.44 -7.67
CA ALA A 147 -22.64 -13.76 -8.52
C ALA A 147 -23.87 -13.21 -7.76
N SER A 148 -24.30 -13.91 -6.71
CA SER A 148 -25.45 -13.53 -5.86
C SER A 148 -25.04 -12.99 -4.49
N ALA A 149 -23.78 -12.53 -4.34
CA ALA A 149 -23.31 -12.01 -3.06
C ALA A 149 -24.10 -10.76 -2.64
N PRO A 150 -24.30 -10.52 -1.33
CA PRO A 150 -24.85 -9.26 -0.82
C PRO A 150 -24.11 -8.06 -1.41
N ASP A 151 -24.86 -7.06 -1.90
CA ASP A 151 -24.34 -5.87 -2.62
C ASP A 151 -23.57 -6.18 -3.93
N GLY A 152 -23.67 -7.41 -4.44
CA GLY A 152 -23.02 -7.88 -5.66
C GLY A 152 -21.56 -8.33 -5.47
N PRO A 153 -20.97 -9.05 -6.45
CA PRO A 153 -19.63 -9.62 -6.33
C PRO A 153 -18.54 -8.57 -6.06
N TYR A 154 -18.73 -7.35 -6.56
CA TYR A 154 -17.73 -6.27 -6.50
C TYR A 154 -17.70 -5.50 -5.16
N ALA A 155 -18.45 -5.95 -4.16
CA ALA A 155 -18.39 -5.44 -2.78
C ALA A 155 -17.53 -6.32 -1.84
N TRP A 156 -16.95 -7.40 -2.38
CA TRP A 156 -16.27 -8.47 -1.64
C TRP A 156 -14.76 -8.55 -1.92
N GLY A 157 -14.16 -7.45 -2.37
CA GLY A 157 -12.69 -7.33 -2.41
C GLY A 157 -12.09 -7.38 -1.01
N TYR A 158 -10.79 -7.70 -0.92
CA TYR A 158 -10.03 -7.72 0.34
C TYR A 158 -10.53 -8.77 1.36
N CYS A 159 -11.20 -9.82 0.90
CA CYS A 159 -11.69 -10.92 1.72
C CYS A 159 -10.58 -11.90 2.10
N TYR A 160 -9.61 -12.10 1.20
CA TYR A 160 -8.46 -12.98 1.40
C TYR A 160 -7.14 -12.22 1.62
N LEU A 161 -6.23 -12.87 2.34
CA LEU A 161 -4.90 -12.33 2.66
C LEU A 161 -3.76 -13.23 2.15
N LYS A 162 -3.99 -14.54 2.09
CA LYS A 162 -3.02 -15.54 1.65
C LYS A 162 -3.62 -16.33 0.49
N GLU A 163 -2.77 -16.80 -0.41
CA GLU A 163 -3.13 -17.71 -1.49
C GLU A 163 -3.81 -18.97 -0.93
N GLN A 164 -4.86 -19.41 -1.62
CA GLN A 164 -5.69 -20.55 -1.21
C GLN A 164 -5.16 -21.88 -1.80
N GLY A 165 -5.57 -23.01 -1.21
CA GLY A 165 -5.36 -24.32 -1.86
C GLY A 165 -3.98 -24.94 -1.72
N ASN A 166 -3.32 -24.78 -0.56
CA ASN A 166 -1.99 -25.33 -0.26
C ASN A 166 -0.91 -24.98 -1.30
N PRO A 167 -0.56 -23.69 -1.39
CA PRO A 167 0.40 -23.21 -2.38
C PRO A 167 1.79 -23.83 -2.21
N GLY A 168 2.51 -23.96 -3.33
CA GLY A 168 3.92 -24.32 -3.33
C GLY A 168 4.80 -23.27 -2.64
N ASP A 169 6.11 -23.46 -2.69
CA ASP A 169 7.03 -22.56 -1.99
C ASP A 169 7.33 -21.29 -2.79
N TYR A 170 7.03 -21.28 -4.10
CA TYR A 170 7.32 -20.16 -5.01
C TYR A 170 8.78 -19.67 -4.91
N CYS A 171 9.70 -20.61 -4.68
CA CYS A 171 11.13 -20.35 -4.62
C CYS A 171 11.75 -20.67 -5.99
N VAL A 172 12.37 -19.67 -6.61
CA VAL A 172 13.17 -19.82 -7.83
C VAL A 172 14.64 -19.57 -7.47
N PRO A 173 15.57 -20.45 -7.87
CA PRO A 173 17.00 -20.24 -7.64
C PRO A 173 17.47 -18.87 -8.12
N SER A 174 18.07 -18.09 -7.22
CA SER A 174 18.58 -16.76 -7.52
C SER A 174 19.74 -16.43 -6.59
N GLY A 175 20.86 -15.98 -7.16
CA GLY A 175 21.98 -15.45 -6.37
C GLY A 175 21.67 -14.09 -5.75
N GLN A 176 20.82 -13.30 -6.40
CA GLN A 176 20.44 -11.96 -5.92
C GLN A 176 19.34 -11.99 -4.86
N TRP A 177 18.39 -12.91 -5.00
CA TRP A 177 17.25 -13.06 -4.09
C TRP A 177 17.12 -14.49 -3.58
N PRO A 178 18.10 -15.00 -2.83
CA PRO A 178 18.10 -16.38 -2.38
C PRO A 178 16.90 -16.67 -1.47
N CYS A 179 16.32 -17.86 -1.61
CA CYS A 179 15.24 -18.31 -0.75
C CYS A 179 15.78 -18.58 0.66
N ALA A 180 15.13 -18.01 1.67
CA ALA A 180 15.47 -18.27 3.06
C ALA A 180 15.02 -19.70 3.46
N PRO A 181 15.84 -20.47 4.19
CA PRO A 181 15.47 -21.81 4.62
C PRO A 181 14.13 -21.85 5.37
N GLY A 182 13.24 -22.77 4.98
CA GLY A 182 11.92 -22.96 5.58
C GLY A 182 10.91 -21.85 5.29
N LYS A 183 11.21 -20.90 4.40
CA LYS A 183 10.30 -19.82 4.02
C LYS A 183 9.63 -20.09 2.67
N LYS A 184 8.38 -19.63 2.55
CA LYS A 184 7.54 -19.75 1.34
C LYS A 184 7.12 -18.39 0.84
N TYR A 185 7.11 -18.22 -0.48
CA TYR A 185 6.83 -16.96 -1.18
C TYR A 185 5.53 -17.00 -1.99
N TYR A 186 4.54 -17.77 -1.52
CA TYR A 186 3.18 -17.78 -2.09
C TYR A 186 2.49 -16.41 -1.97
N GLY A 187 1.35 -16.25 -2.65
CA GLY A 187 0.60 -15.01 -2.68
C GLY A 187 0.22 -14.49 -1.28
N ARG A 188 0.59 -13.25 -0.97
CA ARG A 188 0.16 -12.55 0.25
C ARG A 188 -0.25 -11.10 -0.06
N GLY A 189 -1.14 -10.56 0.79
CA GLY A 189 -1.54 -9.16 0.75
C GLY A 189 -2.39 -8.76 -0.46
N PRO A 190 -2.62 -7.45 -0.67
CA PRO A 190 -3.59 -6.96 -1.63
C PRO A 190 -3.28 -7.31 -3.09
N ILE A 191 -1.99 -7.40 -3.45
CA ILE A 191 -1.58 -7.75 -4.82
C ILE A 191 -1.20 -9.22 -4.99
N GLN A 192 -1.44 -10.05 -3.95
CA GLN A 192 -0.99 -11.44 -3.89
C GLN A 192 0.48 -11.61 -4.31
N ILE A 193 1.37 -10.77 -3.73
CA ILE A 193 2.79 -10.77 -4.10
C ILE A 193 3.36 -12.18 -3.93
N SER A 194 4.00 -12.67 -4.98
CA SER A 194 4.45 -14.06 -5.09
C SER A 194 5.88 -14.13 -5.62
N TYR A 195 6.60 -15.19 -5.28
CA TYR A 195 8.00 -15.47 -5.63
C TYR A 195 9.07 -14.67 -4.88
N ASN A 196 10.17 -15.33 -4.53
CA ASN A 196 11.33 -14.73 -3.84
C ASN A 196 11.89 -13.51 -4.57
N TYR A 197 11.92 -13.53 -5.91
CA TYR A 197 12.39 -12.40 -6.72
C TYR A 197 11.45 -11.18 -6.70
N ASN A 198 10.27 -11.27 -6.07
CA ASN A 198 9.41 -10.14 -5.72
C ASN A 198 9.57 -9.70 -4.27
N TYR A 199 9.53 -10.67 -3.35
CA TYR A 199 9.67 -10.38 -1.92
C TYR A 199 11.01 -9.67 -1.63
N GLY A 200 12.09 -10.08 -2.28
CA GLY A 200 13.40 -9.45 -2.19
C GLY A 200 13.41 -7.95 -2.52
N PRO A 201 13.12 -7.56 -3.78
CA PRO A 201 13.14 -6.15 -4.15
C PRO A 201 12.05 -5.33 -3.46
N ALA A 202 10.85 -5.89 -3.22
CA ALA A 202 9.81 -5.22 -2.45
C ALA A 202 10.28 -4.91 -1.02
N GLY A 203 10.85 -5.90 -0.35
CA GLY A 203 11.38 -5.76 1.00
C GLY A 203 12.48 -4.70 1.07
N ARG A 204 13.43 -4.75 0.12
CA ARG A 204 14.47 -3.73 -0.02
C ARG A 204 13.88 -2.33 -0.18
N ALA A 205 12.89 -2.16 -1.05
CA ALA A 205 12.28 -0.85 -1.33
C ALA A 205 11.54 -0.27 -0.11
N ILE A 206 10.93 -1.12 0.73
CA ILE A 206 10.12 -0.68 1.87
C ILE A 206 10.89 -0.73 3.21
N GLY A 207 12.17 -1.12 3.18
CA GLY A 207 13.04 -1.21 4.36
C GLY A 207 12.73 -2.40 5.29
N VAL A 208 12.18 -3.51 4.76
CA VAL A 208 11.78 -4.69 5.53
C VAL A 208 12.39 -5.95 4.91
N ASP A 209 13.05 -6.81 5.70
CA ASP A 209 13.61 -8.08 5.19
C ASP A 209 12.51 -9.13 4.95
N LEU A 210 11.82 -8.98 3.83
CA LEU A 210 10.75 -9.88 3.39
C LEU A 210 11.26 -11.21 2.83
N LEU A 211 12.55 -11.35 2.50
CA LEU A 211 13.09 -12.65 2.12
C LEU A 211 13.15 -13.58 3.33
N LYS A 212 13.61 -13.08 4.49
CA LYS A 212 13.64 -13.85 5.73
C LYS A 212 12.30 -13.86 6.46
N ASN A 213 11.48 -12.82 6.27
CA ASN A 213 10.21 -12.65 6.98
C ASN A 213 9.03 -12.41 6.03
N PRO A 214 8.73 -13.32 5.08
CA PRO A 214 7.67 -13.10 4.10
C PRO A 214 6.27 -13.03 4.73
N ASP A 215 6.08 -13.62 5.92
CA ASP A 215 4.80 -13.58 6.63
C ASP A 215 4.43 -12.19 7.13
N LEU A 216 5.36 -11.23 7.20
CA LEU A 216 5.05 -9.84 7.55
C LEU A 216 4.02 -9.23 6.59
N VAL A 217 4.00 -9.65 5.32
CA VAL A 217 2.98 -9.24 4.34
C VAL A 217 1.57 -9.67 4.76
N ALA A 218 1.45 -10.71 5.59
CA ALA A 218 0.19 -11.23 6.11
C ALA A 218 0.00 -11.04 7.62
N THR A 219 0.85 -10.27 8.29
CA THR A 219 0.71 -9.97 9.73
C THR A 219 0.80 -8.49 10.06
N ASP A 220 1.36 -7.66 9.18
CA ASP A 220 1.41 -6.21 9.31
C ASP A 220 0.63 -5.55 8.15
N PRO A 221 -0.50 -4.88 8.43
CA PRO A 221 -1.33 -4.26 7.39
C PRO A 221 -0.59 -3.20 6.58
N ALA A 222 0.28 -2.40 7.21
CA ALA A 222 1.03 -1.36 6.51
C ALA A 222 2.08 -1.99 5.58
N VAL A 223 2.81 -3.02 6.03
CA VAL A 223 3.72 -3.80 5.17
C VAL A 223 2.95 -4.43 4.01
N SER A 224 1.77 -5.00 4.29
CA SER A 224 0.90 -5.60 3.28
C SER A 224 0.56 -4.62 2.15
N PHE A 225 0.01 -3.45 2.49
CA PHE A 225 -0.28 -2.40 1.51
C PHE A 225 0.98 -1.85 0.84
N LYS A 226 2.09 -1.71 1.56
CA LYS A 226 3.35 -1.25 0.98
C LYS A 226 3.85 -2.18 -0.11
N THR A 227 3.72 -3.50 0.03
CA THR A 227 4.11 -4.43 -1.05
C THR A 227 3.23 -4.28 -2.30
N ALA A 228 1.93 -4.04 -2.12
CA ALA A 228 1.01 -3.81 -3.23
C ALA A 228 1.30 -2.48 -3.95
N ILE A 229 1.53 -1.40 -3.20
CA ILE A 229 1.87 -0.10 -3.78
C ILE A 229 3.26 -0.16 -4.43
N TRP A 230 4.23 -0.85 -3.84
CA TRP A 230 5.53 -1.08 -4.47
C TRP A 230 5.36 -1.74 -5.85
N PHE A 231 4.57 -2.81 -5.94
CA PHE A 231 4.32 -3.48 -7.22
C PHE A 231 3.69 -2.52 -8.23
N TRP A 232 2.69 -1.75 -7.80
CA TRP A 232 1.98 -0.77 -8.63
C TRP A 232 2.91 0.32 -9.19
N MET A 233 3.83 0.79 -8.37
CA MET A 233 4.73 1.92 -8.68
C MET A 233 6.01 1.49 -9.41
N THR A 234 6.37 0.20 -9.41
CA THR A 234 7.69 -0.25 -9.88
C THR A 234 7.59 -0.84 -11.29
N PRO A 235 8.23 -0.22 -12.31
CA PRO A 235 8.33 -0.83 -13.62
C PRO A 235 9.24 -2.06 -13.58
N GLN A 236 8.91 -3.05 -14.42
CA GLN A 236 9.68 -4.28 -14.54
C GLN A 236 9.75 -4.65 -16.00
N SER A 237 10.83 -4.21 -16.65
CA SER A 237 11.01 -4.34 -18.10
C SER A 237 10.67 -5.76 -18.58
N PRO A 238 9.84 -5.91 -19.64
CA PRO A 238 9.35 -4.86 -20.54
C PRO A 238 8.10 -4.10 -20.04
N LYS A 239 7.58 -4.42 -18.86
CA LYS A 239 6.35 -3.82 -18.32
C LYS A 239 6.63 -2.42 -17.76
N PRO A 240 5.83 -1.40 -18.12
CA PRO A 240 5.84 -0.14 -17.38
C PRO A 240 5.24 -0.34 -15.98
N SER A 241 5.31 0.68 -15.12
CA SER A 241 4.58 0.67 -13.85
C SER A 241 3.08 0.83 -14.12
N CYS A 242 2.24 0.26 -13.25
CA CYS A 242 0.79 0.49 -13.31
C CYS A 242 0.47 1.98 -13.10
N HIS A 243 1.25 2.63 -12.22
CA HIS A 243 1.23 4.08 -11.98
C HIS A 243 1.37 4.91 -13.25
N ASP A 244 2.42 4.66 -14.05
CA ASP A 244 2.67 5.44 -15.25
C ASP A 244 1.58 5.21 -16.31
N VAL A 245 0.99 4.01 -16.36
CA VAL A 245 -0.15 3.73 -17.24
C VAL A 245 -1.38 4.55 -16.84
N ILE A 246 -1.80 4.50 -15.57
CA ILE A 246 -3.06 5.13 -15.15
C ILE A 246 -2.98 6.67 -15.09
N THR A 247 -1.78 7.21 -14.89
CA THR A 247 -1.50 8.65 -14.86
C THR A 247 -1.17 9.24 -16.22
N GLY A 248 -1.14 8.42 -17.28
CA GLY A 248 -0.87 8.87 -18.65
C GLY A 248 0.59 9.21 -18.94
N ARG A 249 1.51 8.75 -18.09
CA ARG A 249 2.97 8.96 -18.25
C ARG A 249 3.63 7.91 -19.13
N TRP A 250 3.01 6.74 -19.26
CA TRP A 250 3.46 5.71 -20.18
C TRP A 250 2.97 6.00 -21.59
N THR A 251 3.94 6.15 -22.50
CA THR A 251 3.71 6.21 -23.95
C THR A 251 4.00 4.83 -24.54
N PRO A 252 3.02 4.11 -25.08
CA PRO A 252 3.25 2.81 -25.72
C PRO A 252 4.34 2.89 -26.80
N SER A 253 5.23 1.91 -26.85
CA SER A 253 6.21 1.79 -27.93
C SER A 253 5.54 1.36 -29.25
N ALA A 254 6.31 1.32 -30.34
CA ALA A 254 5.82 0.73 -31.60
C ALA A 254 5.47 -0.76 -31.43
N ALA A 255 6.25 -1.50 -30.64
CA ALA A 255 5.99 -2.91 -30.33
C ALA A 255 4.73 -3.08 -29.49
N ASP A 256 4.46 -2.17 -28.54
CA ASP A 256 3.24 -2.18 -27.74
C ASP A 256 2.00 -1.94 -28.60
N ARG A 257 2.03 -0.92 -29.46
CA ARG A 257 0.93 -0.65 -30.39
C ARG A 257 0.67 -1.83 -31.33
N ALA A 258 1.72 -2.43 -31.89
CA ALA A 258 1.59 -3.62 -32.74
C ALA A 258 1.04 -4.83 -31.97
N ALA A 259 1.30 -4.91 -30.67
CA ALA A 259 0.75 -5.90 -29.76
C ALA A 259 -0.66 -5.55 -29.23
N GLY A 260 -1.27 -4.46 -29.68
CA GLY A 260 -2.56 -3.96 -29.19
C GLY A 260 -2.52 -3.34 -27.79
N ARG A 261 -1.34 -3.21 -27.17
CA ARG A 261 -1.17 -2.64 -25.83
C ARG A 261 -1.23 -1.12 -25.90
N VAL A 262 -2.28 -0.56 -25.30
CA VAL A 262 -2.58 0.88 -25.25
C VAL A 262 -2.84 1.31 -23.81
N SER A 263 -2.64 2.59 -23.51
CA SER A 263 -2.84 3.12 -22.16
C SER A 263 -4.30 2.95 -21.71
N GLY A 264 -4.50 2.40 -20.52
CA GLY A 264 -5.80 2.11 -19.94
C GLY A 264 -5.77 0.98 -18.93
N TYR A 265 -6.91 0.71 -18.30
CA TYR A 265 -7.04 -0.28 -17.24
C TYR A 265 -6.73 -1.71 -17.71
N GLY A 266 -6.98 -2.01 -19.00
CA GLY A 266 -6.63 -3.29 -19.60
C GLY A 266 -5.12 -3.54 -19.66
N ALA A 267 -4.31 -2.51 -19.92
CA ALA A 267 -2.85 -2.65 -19.87
C ALA A 267 -2.34 -2.92 -18.45
N ILE A 268 -3.01 -2.38 -17.43
CA ILE A 268 -2.72 -2.67 -16.02
C ILE A 268 -3.00 -4.13 -15.70
N THR A 269 -4.14 -4.67 -16.14
CA THR A 269 -4.43 -6.12 -16.04
C THR A 269 -3.35 -6.96 -16.75
N ASN A 270 -2.88 -6.50 -17.91
CA ASN A 270 -1.81 -7.18 -18.65
C ASN A 270 -0.47 -7.17 -17.88
N ILE A 271 -0.13 -6.07 -17.22
CA ILE A 271 1.07 -5.97 -16.36
C ILE A 271 0.99 -6.97 -15.21
N ILE A 272 -0.16 -7.03 -14.54
CA ILE A 272 -0.37 -7.88 -13.36
C ILE A 272 -0.37 -9.37 -13.74
N ASN A 273 -1.22 -9.78 -14.69
CA ASN A 273 -1.39 -11.21 -15.00
C ASN A 273 -1.70 -11.51 -16.48
N GLY A 274 -1.18 -10.69 -17.41
CA GLY A 274 -1.49 -10.82 -18.83
C GLY A 274 -1.10 -12.16 -19.46
N GLY A 275 -0.08 -12.84 -18.92
CA GLY A 275 0.30 -14.19 -19.36
C GLY A 275 -0.80 -15.23 -19.20
N LEU A 276 -1.76 -15.01 -18.29
CA LEU A 276 -2.90 -15.90 -18.05
C LEU A 276 -4.23 -15.32 -18.51
N GLU A 277 -4.36 -13.99 -18.60
CA GLU A 277 -5.66 -13.32 -18.74
C GLU A 277 -5.84 -12.56 -20.06
N CYS A 278 -4.76 -12.18 -20.76
CA CYS A 278 -4.85 -11.29 -21.92
C CYS A 278 -4.56 -12.00 -23.25
N GLY A 279 -5.00 -11.37 -24.35
CA GLY A 279 -4.71 -11.80 -25.72
C GLY A 279 -5.39 -13.10 -26.16
N ARG A 280 -6.48 -13.46 -25.49
CA ARG A 280 -7.21 -14.73 -25.67
C ARG A 280 -8.73 -14.57 -25.75
N GLY A 281 -9.20 -13.36 -26.08
CA GLY A 281 -10.63 -13.03 -26.09
C GLY A 281 -11.16 -12.66 -24.71
N SER A 282 -12.48 -12.78 -24.53
CA SER A 282 -13.14 -12.45 -23.26
C SER A 282 -12.74 -13.43 -22.16
N ASP A 283 -12.41 -12.89 -20.99
CA ASP A 283 -11.97 -13.66 -19.82
C ASP A 283 -12.72 -13.19 -18.57
N ALA A 284 -13.29 -14.13 -17.81
CA ALA A 284 -14.09 -13.82 -16.63
C ALA A 284 -13.28 -13.10 -15.54
N ARG A 285 -11.98 -13.37 -15.41
CA ARG A 285 -11.10 -12.70 -14.43
C ARG A 285 -10.90 -11.25 -14.79
N VAL A 286 -10.69 -10.97 -16.07
CA VAL A 286 -10.59 -9.60 -16.60
C VAL A 286 -11.91 -8.84 -16.39
N GLN A 287 -13.06 -9.50 -16.61
CA GLN A 287 -14.36 -8.88 -16.36
C GLN A 287 -14.58 -8.58 -14.86
N ASP A 288 -14.12 -9.43 -13.96
CA ASP A 288 -14.18 -9.19 -12.52
C ASP A 288 -13.32 -7.98 -12.10
N ARG A 289 -12.08 -7.89 -12.59
CA ARG A 289 -11.21 -6.70 -12.41
C ARG A 289 -11.90 -5.43 -12.89
N ILE A 290 -12.55 -5.47 -14.05
CA ILE A 290 -13.29 -4.33 -14.63
C ILE A 290 -14.52 -4.00 -13.80
N GLY A 291 -15.22 -5.00 -13.27
CA GLY A 291 -16.40 -4.84 -12.42
C GLY A 291 -16.10 -4.06 -11.14
N PHE A 292 -15.04 -4.46 -10.42
CA PHE A 292 -14.53 -3.68 -9.28
C PHE A 292 -14.16 -2.25 -9.68
N TYR A 293 -13.45 -2.08 -10.80
CA TYR A 293 -13.00 -0.75 -11.24
C TYR A 293 -14.17 0.18 -11.57
N LYS A 294 -15.17 -0.31 -12.29
CA LYS A 294 -16.40 0.44 -12.59
C LYS A 294 -17.12 0.85 -11.31
N ARG A 295 -17.27 -0.07 -10.35
CA ARG A 295 -17.90 0.24 -9.06
C ARG A 295 -17.14 1.33 -8.31
N TYR A 296 -15.81 1.21 -8.21
CA TYR A 296 -14.99 2.16 -7.44
C TYR A 296 -14.89 3.52 -8.12
N CYS A 297 -14.81 3.57 -9.45
CA CYS A 297 -14.94 4.82 -10.20
C CYS A 297 -16.26 5.52 -9.94
N GLY A 298 -17.37 4.75 -9.85
CA GLY A 298 -18.68 5.27 -9.46
C GLY A 298 -18.68 5.89 -8.05
N ILE A 299 -18.13 5.19 -7.06
CA ILE A 299 -18.07 5.66 -5.67
C ILE A 299 -17.21 6.94 -5.53
N ILE A 300 -16.05 7.00 -6.19
CA ILE A 300 -15.13 8.15 -6.08
C ILE A 300 -15.50 9.33 -7.00
N GLY A 301 -16.45 9.12 -7.90
CA GLY A 301 -17.01 10.12 -8.80
C GLY A 301 -16.08 10.49 -9.96
N VAL A 302 -15.52 9.49 -10.65
CA VAL A 302 -14.70 9.70 -11.87
C VAL A 302 -15.08 8.73 -12.99
N SER A 303 -14.80 9.10 -14.24
CA SER A 303 -14.92 8.17 -15.36
C SER A 303 -13.80 7.13 -15.33
N THR A 304 -14.11 5.91 -15.79
CA THR A 304 -13.15 4.81 -15.92
C THR A 304 -12.07 5.08 -16.97
N GLY A 305 -12.33 6.00 -17.89
CA GLY A 305 -11.57 6.13 -19.14
C GLY A 305 -11.88 4.96 -20.09
N ASP A 306 -11.05 4.85 -21.13
CA ASP A 306 -11.18 3.86 -22.20
C ASP A 306 -10.23 2.67 -21.99
N ASN A 307 -10.23 1.72 -22.94
CA ASN A 307 -9.32 0.57 -22.99
C ASN A 307 -9.32 -0.26 -21.69
N LEU A 308 -10.52 -0.64 -21.24
CA LEU A 308 -10.72 -1.31 -19.94
C LEU A 308 -10.29 -2.77 -19.93
N ASP A 309 -10.32 -3.44 -21.08
CA ASP A 309 -9.97 -4.84 -21.21
C ASP A 309 -8.63 -5.06 -21.95
N CYS A 310 -8.14 -6.29 -21.85
CA CYS A 310 -6.95 -6.75 -22.55
C CYS A 310 -7.21 -7.95 -23.46
N ALA A 311 -8.47 -8.16 -23.89
CA ALA A 311 -8.89 -9.34 -24.64
C ALA A 311 -8.05 -9.54 -25.91
N ASN A 312 -7.71 -8.44 -26.58
CA ASN A 312 -6.93 -8.39 -27.82
C ASN A 312 -5.50 -7.87 -27.63
N GLN A 313 -5.05 -7.69 -26.39
CA GLN A 313 -3.68 -7.25 -26.12
C GLN A 313 -2.77 -8.47 -25.97
N LYS A 314 -1.71 -8.57 -26.79
CA LYS A 314 -0.69 -9.59 -26.56
C LYS A 314 -0.05 -9.35 -25.20
N SER A 315 0.08 -10.42 -24.41
CA SER A 315 0.74 -10.36 -23.11
C SER A 315 2.14 -9.74 -23.22
N PHE A 316 2.56 -8.98 -22.20
CA PHE A 316 3.97 -8.61 -22.04
C PHE A 316 4.88 -9.84 -21.81
N GLY A 317 4.32 -11.00 -21.45
CA GLY A 317 5.03 -12.24 -21.13
C GLY A 317 4.44 -12.91 -19.88
N SER A 318 4.73 -14.21 -19.69
CA SER A 318 4.41 -14.95 -18.46
C SER A 318 5.35 -14.51 -17.34
N GLY A 319 4.79 -13.99 -16.24
CA GLY A 319 5.52 -13.78 -15.01
C GLY A 319 6.33 -12.50 -14.96
N LEU A 320 6.43 -11.95 -13.76
CA LEU A 320 7.68 -11.36 -13.33
C LEU A 320 8.85 -12.28 -13.72
N LEU A 321 9.71 -11.80 -14.62
CA LEU A 321 10.99 -12.41 -14.99
C LEU A 321 10.92 -13.89 -15.41
N VAL A 322 10.56 -14.13 -16.66
CA VAL A 322 11.25 -15.15 -17.46
C VAL A 322 11.82 -14.39 -18.66
N ASP A 323 13.11 -14.61 -18.95
CA ASP A 323 13.89 -14.08 -20.09
C ASP A 323 14.92 -12.97 -19.82
N THR A 324 15.55 -12.96 -18.64
CA THR A 324 16.96 -12.52 -18.52
C THR A 324 17.69 -13.33 -17.44
N MET A 325 17.87 -14.62 -17.69
CA MET A 325 19.07 -15.37 -17.28
C MET A 325 19.60 -16.10 -18.50
#